data_AF-A0AAD9NUL0-F1
#
_entry.id   AF-A0AAD9NUL0-F1
#
_cell.length_a   1.000
_cell.length_b   1.000
_cell.length_c   1.000
_cell.angle_alpha   90.00
_cell.angle_beta   90.00
_cell.angle_gamma   90.00
#
_symmetry.space_group_name_H-M   'P 1'
#
loop_
_entity.id
_entity.type
_entity.pdbx_description
1 polymer ?
#
loop_
_entity_poly.entity_id
_entity_poly.type
_entity_poly.pdbx_seq_one_letter_code
_entity_poly.pdbx_strand_id
1 'polypeptide(L)'
;MYSLRDNKQLWVGLVVFSAGILIYLAQTPFGYRSAQYRRTPCGNLSRSITETDMLGALRADGFSPRLLSRAVRRSVDADTSHVVPRVVHYVLYDVPKGVRFEFQHYLSFRSAGHFLKPQYIFLHGNVVPKTDWWNRTIGEVDNIYHVYRKKRTHINGKRVSFVQHLADVTRLDVTIDYGGIYLDTDMLILKSLDPLRVHALTLGVSGPKEISNAIIIAQKNALFLRLWKENYKNYKPAIWGHNSVTFGRKLFLLFPHLVHVEKEHLLRPTWKEVHLLYSLRGEFYNWSQSYSVHVSGEGKYRVPRTVEQLKGYNNTLGEVMRYIYFGSRKLLPVKGAPFTPK
;
A
#
# COMPACT_ATOMS: atom_id res chain seq x y z
N MET A 1 31.96 -28.06 -5.97
CA MET A 1 32.74 -27.08 -6.76
C MET A 1 31.77 -26.18 -7.51
N TYR A 2 31.56 -24.95 -7.05
CA TYR A 2 30.83 -23.93 -7.80
C TYR A 2 31.81 -23.13 -8.66
N SER A 3 31.50 -23.00 -9.94
CA SER A 3 32.34 -22.41 -10.99
C SER A 3 32.58 -20.90 -10.76
N LEU A 4 33.85 -20.49 -10.79
CA LEU A 4 34.35 -19.11 -10.62
C LEU A 4 33.99 -18.14 -11.77
N ARG A 5 33.16 -18.54 -12.75
CA ARG A 5 32.82 -17.68 -13.91
C ARG A 5 31.65 -16.72 -13.69
N ASP A 6 30.75 -16.97 -12.74
CA ASP A 6 29.56 -16.13 -12.51
C ASP A 6 29.82 -14.84 -11.71
N ASN A 7 30.99 -14.69 -11.10
CA ASN A 7 31.31 -13.50 -10.29
C ASN A 7 31.76 -12.28 -11.11
N LYS A 8 32.30 -12.47 -12.33
CA LYS A 8 32.87 -11.33 -13.09
C LYS A 8 31.81 -10.33 -13.59
N GLN A 9 30.61 -10.78 -13.96
CA GLN A 9 29.54 -9.85 -14.36
C GLN A 9 28.91 -9.11 -13.18
N LEU A 10 28.89 -9.72 -11.99
CA LEU A 10 28.43 -9.08 -10.75
C LEU A 10 29.35 -7.94 -10.32
N TRP A 11 30.68 -8.12 -10.44
CA TRP A 11 31.66 -7.07 -10.12
C TRP A 11 31.63 -5.90 -11.11
N VAL A 12 31.49 -6.17 -12.41
CA VAL A 12 31.39 -5.11 -13.43
C VAL A 12 30.11 -4.29 -13.25
N GLY A 13 28.98 -4.94 -12.91
CA GLY A 13 27.73 -4.24 -12.61
C GLY A 13 27.79 -3.39 -11.33
N LEU A 14 28.53 -3.83 -10.31
CA LEU A 14 28.72 -3.09 -9.05
C LEU A 14 29.59 -1.85 -9.25
N VAL A 15 30.69 -1.96 -10.00
CA VAL A 15 31.63 -0.85 -10.27
C VAL A 15 30.98 0.26 -11.11
N VAL A 16 30.14 -0.10 -12.09
CA VAL A 16 29.40 0.89 -12.90
C VAL A 16 28.31 1.59 -12.06
N PHE A 17 27.68 0.89 -11.12
CA PHE A 17 26.63 1.45 -10.26
C PHE A 17 27.20 2.40 -9.18
N SER A 18 28.34 2.07 -8.57
CA SER A 18 29.02 2.94 -7.61
C SER A 18 29.65 4.18 -8.26
N ALA A 19 30.17 4.05 -9.49
CA ALA A 19 30.65 5.20 -10.27
C ALA A 19 29.51 6.19 -10.61
N GLY A 20 28.33 5.69 -10.95
CA GLY A 20 27.15 6.54 -11.22
C GLY A 20 26.66 7.31 -9.98
N ILE A 21 26.76 6.73 -8.78
CA ILE A 21 26.41 7.38 -7.52
C ILE A 21 27.44 8.45 -7.14
N LEU A 22 28.73 8.18 -7.33
CA LEU A 22 29.81 9.14 -7.05
C LEU A 22 29.75 10.37 -7.97
N ILE A 23 29.45 10.17 -9.26
CA ILE A 23 29.27 11.28 -10.21
C ILE A 23 28.03 12.12 -9.85
N TYR A 24 26.93 11.48 -9.42
CA TYR A 24 25.73 12.19 -8.98
C TYR A 24 25.96 13.01 -7.70
N LEU A 25 26.74 12.50 -6.75
CA LEU A 25 27.09 13.21 -5.52
C LEU A 25 28.10 14.35 -5.75
N ALA A 26 29.01 14.21 -6.72
CA ALA A 26 29.98 15.24 -7.07
C ALA A 26 29.38 16.43 -7.85
N GLN A 27 28.25 16.23 -8.53
CA GLN A 27 27.55 17.28 -9.29
C GLN A 27 26.52 18.07 -8.47
N THR A 28 26.26 17.67 -7.22
CA THR A 28 25.40 18.42 -6.30
C THR A 28 26.25 19.32 -5.40
N PRO A 29 26.09 20.66 -5.43
CA PRO A 29 26.82 21.53 -4.52
C PRO A 29 26.26 21.37 -3.08
N PHE A 30 26.92 20.53 -2.28
CA PHE A 30 26.70 20.45 -0.84
C PHE A 30 27.46 21.58 -0.14
N GLY A 31 26.85 22.77 -0.12
CA GLY A 31 27.21 23.83 0.81
C GLY A 31 26.36 23.74 2.07
N TYR A 32 26.88 23.15 3.14
CA TYR A 32 26.30 23.29 4.47
C TYR A 32 26.59 24.71 4.97
N ARG A 33 25.64 25.64 4.80
CA ARG A 33 25.58 26.89 5.57
C ARG A 33 24.37 26.82 6.50
N SER A 34 24.63 27.01 7.79
CA SER A 34 23.63 27.21 8.83
C SER A 34 22.81 28.47 8.51
N ALA A 35 21.62 28.28 7.95
CA ALA A 35 20.67 29.36 7.72
C ALA A 35 19.66 29.41 8.88
N GLN A 36 19.79 30.44 9.72
CA GLN A 36 18.75 30.86 10.65
C GLN A 36 17.46 31.13 9.87
N TYR A 37 16.38 30.45 10.23
CA TYR A 37 15.09 30.53 9.56
C TYR A 37 14.37 31.84 9.94
N ARG A 38 14.60 32.93 9.21
CA ARG A 38 13.68 34.09 9.22
C ARG A 38 12.52 33.80 8.27
N ARG A 39 11.30 33.75 8.82
CA ARG A 39 10.04 33.67 8.06
C ARG A 39 9.86 34.95 7.24
N THR A 40 9.85 34.84 5.92
CA THR A 40 9.24 35.83 5.04
C THR A 40 7.73 35.57 4.98
N PRO A 41 6.84 36.59 5.09
CA PRO A 41 5.41 36.38 4.99
C PRO A 41 5.05 36.07 3.53
N CYS A 42 4.59 34.86 3.26
CA CYS A 42 4.08 34.51 1.94
C CYS A 42 2.68 35.11 1.79
N GLY A 43 2.55 36.05 0.85
CA GLY A 43 1.31 36.74 0.52
C GLY A 43 0.19 35.79 0.09
N ASN A 44 -1.03 36.22 0.41
CA ASN A 44 -2.30 35.52 0.25
C ASN A 44 -2.46 34.79 -1.10
N LEU A 45 -2.44 33.45 -1.04
CA LEU A 45 -3.05 32.59 -2.06
C LEU A 45 -3.91 31.49 -1.39
N SER A 46 -4.78 31.91 -0.47
CA SER A 46 -5.71 31.01 0.22
C SER A 46 -7.09 31.06 -0.42
N ARG A 47 -7.28 30.33 -1.53
CA ARG A 47 -8.63 29.84 -1.86
C ARG A 47 -8.77 28.48 -1.19
N SER A 48 -9.47 28.45 -0.06
CA SER A 48 -9.81 27.21 0.66
C SER A 48 -10.57 26.28 -0.28
N ILE A 49 -10.21 24.99 -0.33
CA ILE A 49 -11.04 23.96 -0.96
C ILE A 49 -12.40 24.01 -0.25
N THR A 50 -13.45 24.29 -1.02
CA THR A 50 -14.83 24.31 -0.53
C THR A 50 -15.40 22.90 -0.48
N GLU A 51 -16.43 22.66 0.33
CA GLU A 51 -17.18 21.40 0.33
C GLU A 51 -17.71 21.07 -1.08
N THR A 52 -18.08 22.10 -1.84
CA THR A 52 -18.49 22.03 -3.25
C THR A 52 -17.37 21.52 -4.19
N ASP A 53 -16.11 21.94 -3.98
CA ASP A 53 -14.96 21.44 -4.76
C ASP A 53 -14.69 19.95 -4.49
N MET A 54 -14.96 19.49 -3.27
CA MET A 54 -14.79 18.08 -2.87
C MET A 54 -15.95 17.21 -3.38
N LEU A 55 -17.19 17.71 -3.32
CA LEU A 55 -18.38 17.05 -3.84
C LEU A 55 -18.39 16.97 -5.38
N GLY A 56 -17.82 17.95 -6.08
CA GLY A 56 -17.69 17.95 -7.54
C GLY A 56 -16.79 16.84 -8.08
N ALA A 57 -15.77 16.41 -7.31
CA ALA A 57 -14.80 15.40 -7.72
C ALA A 57 -15.31 13.94 -7.65
N LEU A 58 -16.53 13.74 -7.14
CA LEU A 58 -17.26 12.47 -7.26
C LEU A 58 -17.92 12.31 -8.63
N ARG A 59 -17.92 13.35 -9.49
CA ARG A 59 -18.40 13.28 -10.87
C ARG A 59 -17.22 13.06 -11.82
N ALA A 60 -17.39 12.08 -12.72
CA ALA A 60 -16.64 11.64 -13.92
C ALA A 60 -15.18 12.08 -14.21
N ASP A 61 -14.74 13.27 -13.82
CA ASP A 61 -13.44 13.87 -14.17
C ASP A 61 -12.35 13.65 -13.10
N GLY A 62 -12.71 13.12 -11.93
CA GLY A 62 -11.78 12.70 -10.87
C GLY A 62 -11.09 13.83 -10.11
N PHE A 63 -10.51 13.50 -8.96
CA PHE A 63 -9.81 14.43 -8.08
C PHE A 63 -8.45 14.82 -8.70
N SER A 64 -8.30 16.09 -9.11
CA SER A 64 -7.09 16.54 -9.82
C SER A 64 -5.81 16.44 -8.97
N PRO A 65 -4.61 16.25 -9.58
CA PRO A 65 -3.34 16.22 -8.83
C PRO A 65 -3.07 17.49 -7.99
N ARG A 66 -3.60 18.64 -8.43
CA ARG A 66 -3.50 19.90 -7.68
C ARG A 66 -4.34 19.86 -6.39
N LEU A 67 -5.57 19.36 -6.47
CA LEU A 67 -6.43 19.19 -5.31
C LEU A 67 -5.84 18.14 -4.36
N LEU A 68 -5.32 17.02 -4.88
CA LEU A 68 -4.59 16.00 -4.11
C LEU A 68 -3.44 16.61 -3.32
N SER A 69 -2.58 17.38 -4.00
CA SER A 69 -1.46 18.06 -3.34
C SER A 69 -1.88 19.05 -2.25
N ARG A 70 -3.07 19.65 -2.36
CA ARG A 70 -3.60 20.57 -1.33
C ARG A 70 -4.21 19.81 -0.16
N ALA A 71 -4.98 18.76 -0.41
CA ALA A 71 -5.56 17.89 0.62
C ALA A 71 -4.47 17.23 1.47
N VAL A 72 -3.41 16.70 0.83
CA VAL A 72 -2.25 16.12 1.53
C VAL A 72 -1.53 17.16 2.39
N ARG A 73 -1.33 18.39 1.89
CA ARG A 73 -0.72 19.48 2.68
C ARG A 73 -1.53 19.80 3.92
N ARG A 74 -2.86 19.95 3.79
CA ARG A 74 -3.75 20.12 4.95
C ARG A 74 -3.59 19.00 5.98
N SER A 75 -3.41 17.76 5.51
CA SER A 75 -3.20 16.63 6.41
C SER A 75 -1.88 16.68 7.17
N VAL A 76 -0.81 17.14 6.52
CA VAL A 76 0.48 17.40 7.18
C VAL A 76 0.33 18.51 8.21
N ASP A 77 -0.29 19.63 7.85
CA ASP A 77 -0.43 20.80 8.71
C ASP A 77 -1.28 20.51 9.97
N ALA A 78 -2.21 19.55 9.88
CA ALA A 78 -3.09 19.14 10.98
C ALA A 78 -2.46 18.13 11.95
N ASP A 79 -1.32 17.52 11.64
CA ASP A 79 -0.65 16.51 12.48
C ASP A 79 0.86 16.75 12.52
N THR A 80 1.29 17.59 13.45
CA THR A 80 2.71 17.93 13.63
C THR A 80 3.50 16.87 14.43
N SER A 81 2.82 15.83 14.93
CA SER A 81 3.43 14.79 15.76
C SER A 81 4.04 13.63 14.94
N HIS A 82 3.67 13.52 13.66
CA HIS A 82 4.12 12.45 12.77
C HIS A 82 4.72 13.01 11.48
N VAL A 83 5.74 12.34 10.95
CA VAL A 83 6.38 12.72 9.67
C VAL A 83 5.61 12.22 8.45
N VAL A 84 4.81 11.16 8.62
CA VAL A 84 3.96 10.59 7.58
C VAL A 84 2.56 11.19 7.67
N PRO A 85 1.97 11.79 6.62
CA PRO A 85 0.61 12.33 6.69
C PRO A 85 -0.46 11.24 6.84
N ARG A 86 -1.60 11.61 7.44
CA ARG A 86 -2.73 10.70 7.69
C ARG A 86 -3.67 10.62 6.47
N VAL A 87 -3.09 10.32 5.32
CA VAL A 87 -3.81 10.10 4.06
C VAL A 87 -3.57 8.66 3.60
N VAL A 88 -4.61 8.04 3.05
CA VAL A 88 -4.55 6.66 2.57
C VAL A 88 -4.62 6.62 1.05
N HIS A 89 -3.81 5.76 0.45
CA HIS A 89 -3.75 5.55 -0.99
C HIS A 89 -4.05 4.08 -1.31
N TYR A 90 -5.06 3.86 -2.15
CA TYR A 90 -5.32 2.58 -2.81
C TYR A 90 -5.03 2.71 -4.30
N VAL A 91 -4.72 1.59 -4.95
CA VAL A 91 -4.57 1.52 -6.42
C VAL A 91 -5.49 0.44 -6.98
N LEU A 92 -6.25 0.78 -8.01
CA LEU A 92 -7.12 -0.15 -8.72
C LEU A 92 -7.12 0.10 -10.21
N TYR A 93 -6.83 -0.93 -10.99
CA TYR A 93 -6.97 -0.92 -12.44
C TYR A 93 -7.99 -1.98 -12.85
N ASP A 94 -8.70 -1.73 -13.95
CA ASP A 94 -9.53 -2.77 -14.56
C ASP A 94 -8.67 -3.96 -15.05
N VAL A 95 -9.33 -5.09 -15.27
CA VAL A 95 -8.74 -6.25 -15.95
C VAL A 95 -9.67 -6.68 -17.09
N PRO A 96 -9.25 -7.55 -18.03
CA PRO A 96 -10.11 -7.96 -19.15
C PRO A 96 -11.48 -8.52 -18.74
N LYS A 97 -11.60 -9.08 -17.52
CA LYS A 97 -12.85 -9.56 -16.94
C LYS A 97 -13.67 -8.49 -16.21
N GLY A 98 -13.34 -7.20 -16.39
CA GLY A 98 -13.97 -6.07 -15.71
C GLY A 98 -13.25 -5.65 -14.42
N VAL A 99 -13.96 -4.93 -13.55
CA VAL A 99 -13.45 -4.47 -12.25
C VAL A 99 -13.87 -5.44 -11.17
N ARG A 100 -12.90 -5.97 -10.41
CA ARG A 100 -13.18 -6.82 -9.26
C ARG A 100 -13.12 -5.99 -7.99
N PHE A 101 -14.28 -5.74 -7.40
CA PHE A 101 -14.42 -5.13 -6.07
C PHE A 101 -15.41 -5.96 -5.24
N GLU A 102 -14.84 -6.96 -4.58
CA GLU A 102 -15.52 -7.98 -3.77
C GLU A 102 -15.54 -7.64 -2.27
N PHE A 103 -16.21 -8.46 -1.46
CA PHE A 103 -16.44 -8.24 -0.02
C PHE A 103 -15.16 -7.93 0.79
N GLN A 104 -14.07 -8.64 0.52
CA GLN A 104 -12.78 -8.39 1.20
C GLN A 104 -12.23 -6.98 0.96
N HIS A 105 -12.47 -6.40 -0.22
CA HIS A 105 -12.02 -5.05 -0.54
C HIS A 105 -12.86 -4.02 0.21
N TYR A 106 -14.17 -4.24 0.30
CA TYR A 106 -15.03 -3.44 1.18
C TYR A 106 -14.52 -3.49 2.63
N LEU A 107 -14.19 -4.67 3.17
CA LEU A 107 -13.62 -4.79 4.51
C LEU A 107 -12.26 -4.09 4.65
N SER A 108 -11.42 -4.10 3.62
CA SER A 108 -10.17 -3.33 3.60
C SER A 108 -10.44 -1.84 3.80
N PHE A 109 -11.30 -1.24 2.97
CA PHE A 109 -11.64 0.19 3.06
C PHE A 109 -12.31 0.53 4.40
N ARG A 110 -13.26 -0.30 4.84
CA ARG A 110 -13.94 -0.12 6.14
C ARG A 110 -12.96 -0.17 7.29
N SER A 111 -12.04 -1.12 7.28
CA SER A 111 -11.01 -1.25 8.33
C SER A 111 -10.04 -0.07 8.33
N ALA A 112 -9.62 0.41 7.16
CA ALA A 112 -8.77 1.60 7.05
C ALA A 112 -9.48 2.86 7.58
N GLY A 113 -10.74 3.08 7.18
CA GLY A 113 -11.56 4.18 7.69
C GLY A 113 -11.71 4.15 9.21
N HIS A 114 -11.98 2.98 9.77
CA HIS A 114 -12.20 2.80 11.20
C HIS A 114 -10.92 2.96 12.05
N PHE A 115 -9.85 2.25 11.71
CA PHE A 115 -8.66 2.15 12.55
C PHE A 115 -7.62 3.24 12.26
N LEU A 116 -7.53 3.73 11.01
CA LEU A 116 -6.57 4.78 10.66
C LEU A 116 -7.17 6.18 10.81
N LYS A 117 -8.50 6.30 10.72
CA LYS A 117 -9.23 7.58 10.73
C LYS A 117 -8.57 8.60 9.77
N PRO A 118 -8.40 8.25 8.49
CA PRO A 118 -7.68 9.10 7.55
C PRO A 118 -8.47 10.37 7.26
N GLN A 119 -7.76 11.47 7.03
CA GLN A 119 -8.42 12.70 6.55
C GLN A 119 -8.93 12.53 5.13
N TYR A 120 -8.21 11.75 4.32
CA TYR A 120 -8.55 11.48 2.93
C TYR A 120 -8.16 10.06 2.55
N ILE A 121 -9.01 9.40 1.78
CA ILE A 121 -8.73 8.12 1.12
C ILE A 121 -8.76 8.37 -0.39
N PHE A 122 -7.66 8.06 -1.07
CA PHE A 122 -7.55 8.22 -2.52
C PHE A 122 -7.49 6.87 -3.22
N LEU A 123 -8.44 6.63 -4.12
CA LEU A 123 -8.43 5.48 -5.03
C LEU A 123 -7.80 5.90 -6.36
N HIS A 124 -6.55 5.50 -6.61
CA HIS A 124 -5.82 5.80 -7.83
C HIS A 124 -6.08 4.74 -8.89
N GLY A 125 -6.47 5.13 -10.10
CA GLY A 125 -6.84 4.11 -11.09
C GLY A 125 -7.49 4.63 -12.35
N ASN A 126 -7.65 3.77 -13.34
CA ASN A 126 -8.38 4.12 -14.56
C ASN A 126 -9.89 3.93 -14.43
N VAL A 127 -10.36 3.39 -13.31
CA VAL A 127 -11.74 2.97 -13.14
C VAL A 127 -12.23 3.17 -11.71
N VAL A 128 -13.52 3.46 -11.57
CA VAL A 128 -14.25 3.45 -10.30
C VAL A 128 -15.12 2.18 -10.31
N PRO A 129 -15.08 1.34 -9.25
CA PRO A 129 -15.96 0.19 -9.17
C PRO A 129 -17.44 0.59 -9.19
N LYS A 130 -18.30 -0.35 -9.59
CA LYS A 130 -19.77 -0.18 -9.60
C LYS A 130 -20.49 -1.37 -8.99
N THR A 131 -19.83 -2.08 -8.07
CA THR A 131 -20.39 -3.26 -7.41
C THR A 131 -21.20 -2.86 -6.17
N ASP A 132 -22.08 -3.73 -5.70
CA ASP A 132 -22.84 -3.49 -4.45
C ASP A 132 -21.91 -3.23 -3.26
N TRP A 133 -20.78 -3.94 -3.19
CA TRP A 133 -19.77 -3.72 -2.16
C TRP A 133 -19.11 -2.36 -2.25
N TRP A 134 -18.92 -1.83 -3.47
CA TRP A 134 -18.42 -0.47 -3.63
C TRP A 134 -19.45 0.57 -3.22
N ASN A 135 -20.71 0.41 -3.64
CA ASN A 135 -21.81 1.29 -3.25
C ASN A 135 -21.94 1.35 -1.72
N ARG A 136 -21.81 0.19 -1.07
CA ARG A 136 -21.76 0.12 0.39
C ARG A 136 -20.53 0.81 0.98
N THR A 137 -19.36 0.65 0.35
CA THR A 137 -18.12 1.31 0.80
C THR A 137 -18.28 2.82 0.84
N ILE A 138 -18.74 3.43 -0.26
CA ILE A 138 -18.92 4.89 -0.34
C ILE A 138 -20.08 5.42 0.51
N GLY A 139 -20.99 4.54 0.96
CA GLY A 139 -22.05 4.90 1.90
C GLY A 139 -21.67 4.76 3.37
N GLU A 140 -20.59 4.03 3.69
CA GLU A 140 -20.15 3.77 5.08
C GLU A 140 -18.78 4.35 5.44
N VAL A 141 -17.95 4.68 4.44
CA VAL A 141 -16.58 5.15 4.64
C VAL A 141 -16.44 6.55 4.05
N ASP A 142 -16.13 7.51 4.92
CA ASP A 142 -16.03 8.92 4.56
C ASP A 142 -14.77 9.25 3.76
N ASN A 143 -14.80 10.39 3.07
CA ASN A 143 -13.64 11.04 2.44
C ASN A 143 -12.90 10.18 1.41
N ILE A 144 -13.63 9.37 0.64
CA ILE A 144 -13.08 8.60 -0.48
C ILE A 144 -13.17 9.41 -1.78
N TYR A 145 -12.02 9.57 -2.45
CA TYR A 145 -11.91 10.30 -3.71
C TYR A 145 -11.19 9.45 -4.76
N HIS A 146 -11.76 9.38 -5.96
CA HIS A 146 -11.10 8.75 -7.11
C HIS A 146 -10.11 9.71 -7.75
N VAL A 147 -8.89 9.25 -7.99
CA VAL A 147 -7.84 9.97 -8.71
C VAL A 147 -7.57 9.23 -10.01
N TYR A 148 -8.03 9.79 -11.13
CA TYR A 148 -7.85 9.13 -12.42
C TYR A 148 -6.36 8.98 -12.76
N ARG A 149 -5.98 7.76 -13.13
CA ARG A 149 -4.66 7.43 -13.68
C ARG A 149 -4.83 6.55 -14.90
N LYS A 150 -4.33 7.01 -16.04
CA LYS A 150 -4.31 6.22 -17.28
C LYS A 150 -3.61 4.88 -17.04
N LYS A 151 -4.28 3.79 -17.42
CA LYS A 151 -3.69 2.45 -17.40
C LYS A 151 -2.61 2.36 -18.47
N ARG A 152 -1.36 2.19 -18.06
CA ARG A 152 -0.23 2.05 -18.99
C ARG A 152 -0.12 0.61 -19.47
N THR A 153 0.23 0.44 -20.74
CA THR A 153 0.48 -0.87 -21.35
C THR A 153 1.95 -1.29 -21.26
N HIS A 154 2.84 -0.35 -20.94
CA HIS A 154 4.28 -0.55 -20.89
C HIS A 154 4.90 0.07 -19.63
N ILE A 155 5.97 -0.55 -19.13
CA ILE A 155 6.89 -0.02 -18.12
C ILE A 155 8.29 -0.05 -18.72
N ASN A 156 8.94 1.11 -18.77
CA ASN A 156 10.23 1.33 -19.43
C ASN A 156 10.37 0.60 -20.79
N GLY A 157 9.43 0.88 -21.71
CA GLY A 157 9.42 0.32 -23.05
C GLY A 157 9.00 -1.16 -23.17
N LYS A 158 8.80 -1.88 -22.06
CA LYS A 158 8.39 -3.30 -22.10
C LYS A 158 6.94 -3.47 -21.72
N ARG A 159 6.24 -4.36 -22.43
CA ARG A 159 4.82 -4.66 -22.17
C ARG A 159 4.61 -5.16 -20.75
N VAL A 160 3.54 -4.68 -20.12
CA VAL A 160 3.13 -5.12 -18.78
C VAL A 160 2.51 -6.51 -18.88
N SER A 161 3.07 -7.48 -18.14
CA SER A 161 2.56 -8.85 -18.08
C SER A 161 1.47 -9.04 -17.02
N PHE A 162 1.56 -8.31 -15.92
CA PHE A 162 0.65 -8.41 -14.78
C PHE A 162 0.16 -7.02 -14.39
N VAL A 163 -1.15 -6.85 -14.18
CA VAL A 163 -1.70 -5.56 -13.73
C VAL A 163 -1.09 -5.13 -12.39
N GLN A 164 -0.69 -6.09 -11.56
CA GLN A 164 0.03 -5.89 -10.31
C GLN A 164 1.36 -5.14 -10.51
N HIS A 165 2.09 -5.39 -11.61
CA HIS A 165 3.32 -4.63 -11.89
C HIS A 165 3.03 -3.15 -12.18
N LEU A 166 1.89 -2.83 -12.79
CA LEU A 166 1.45 -1.45 -12.94
C LEU A 166 1.08 -0.83 -11.59
N ALA A 167 0.37 -1.60 -10.75
CA ALA A 167 0.06 -1.17 -9.39
C ALA A 167 1.32 -0.95 -8.53
N ASP A 168 2.38 -1.74 -8.73
CA ASP A 168 3.68 -1.56 -8.07
C ASP A 168 4.35 -0.23 -8.43
N VAL A 169 4.31 0.17 -9.71
CA VAL A 169 4.85 1.47 -10.12
C VAL A 169 3.98 2.59 -9.56
N THR A 170 2.65 2.48 -9.67
CA THR A 170 1.73 3.52 -9.22
C THR A 170 1.79 3.73 -7.71
N ARG A 171 1.89 2.67 -6.90
CA ARG A 171 2.00 2.79 -5.43
C ARG A 171 3.29 3.50 -5.01
N LEU A 172 4.41 3.25 -5.72
CA LEU A 172 5.66 3.97 -5.48
C LEU A 172 5.52 5.44 -5.91
N ASP A 173 4.95 5.71 -7.10
CA ASP A 173 4.71 7.06 -7.59
C ASP A 173 3.90 7.89 -6.58
N VAL A 174 2.73 7.40 -6.16
CA VAL A 174 1.85 8.14 -5.25
C VAL A 174 2.52 8.38 -3.90
N THR A 175 3.20 7.37 -3.35
CA THR A 175 3.80 7.49 -2.03
C THR A 175 5.04 8.38 -2.05
N ILE A 176 5.82 8.38 -3.14
CA ILE A 176 6.93 9.33 -3.32
C ILE A 176 6.40 10.76 -3.43
N ASP A 177 5.36 10.98 -4.23
CA ASP A 177 4.84 12.32 -4.55
C ASP A 177 4.10 12.96 -3.36
N TYR A 178 3.41 12.14 -2.56
CA TYR A 178 2.46 12.61 -1.54
C TYR A 178 2.79 12.13 -0.12
N GLY A 179 3.64 11.12 0.05
CA GLY A 179 3.77 10.40 1.33
C GLY A 179 2.48 9.64 1.65
N GLY A 180 2.24 9.43 2.94
CA GLY A 180 1.02 8.82 3.45
C GLY A 180 1.13 7.31 3.62
N ILE A 181 -0.03 6.66 3.66
CA ILE A 181 -0.17 5.22 3.87
C ILE A 181 -0.73 4.60 2.59
N TYR A 182 0.09 3.90 1.83
CA TYR A 182 -0.40 3.05 0.74
C TYR A 182 -0.85 1.70 1.29
N LEU A 183 -1.96 1.19 0.76
CA LEU A 183 -2.52 -0.13 1.04
C LEU A 183 -2.91 -0.84 -0.26
N ASP A 184 -2.52 -2.10 -0.41
CA ASP A 184 -3.18 -3.00 -1.36
C ASP A 184 -4.67 -3.13 -0.99
N THR A 185 -5.52 -3.31 -2.00
CA THR A 185 -6.98 -3.28 -1.82
C THR A 185 -7.54 -4.44 -0.97
N ASP A 186 -6.70 -5.42 -0.65
CA ASP A 186 -6.99 -6.61 0.15
C ASP A 186 -6.21 -6.62 1.49
N MET A 187 -5.76 -5.44 1.94
CA MET A 187 -5.16 -5.23 3.26
C MET A 187 -6.24 -4.95 4.32
N LEU A 188 -6.31 -5.78 5.36
CA LEU A 188 -7.19 -5.59 6.51
C LEU A 188 -6.43 -4.92 7.65
N ILE A 189 -6.81 -3.71 8.03
CA ILE A 189 -6.23 -2.97 9.15
C ILE A 189 -6.92 -3.39 10.44
N LEU A 190 -6.15 -3.54 11.52
CA LEU A 190 -6.65 -4.05 12.80
C LEU A 190 -6.42 -3.08 13.95
N LYS A 191 -5.52 -2.09 13.77
CA LYS A 191 -5.12 -1.09 14.76
C LYS A 191 -4.63 0.20 14.10
N SER A 192 -4.49 1.26 14.89
CA SER A 192 -3.83 2.49 14.45
C SER A 192 -2.39 2.21 14.02
N LEU A 193 -1.96 2.87 12.94
CA LEU A 193 -0.58 2.84 12.44
C LEU A 193 0.24 4.05 12.92
N ASP A 194 -0.32 4.91 13.78
CA ASP A 194 0.38 6.09 14.31
C ASP A 194 1.77 5.77 14.91
N PRO A 195 1.96 4.67 15.68
CA PRO A 195 3.30 4.29 16.16
C PRO A 195 4.34 4.06 15.05
N LEU A 196 3.89 3.73 13.83
CA LEU A 196 4.75 3.47 12.68
C LEU A 196 4.95 4.70 11.78
N ARG A 197 4.19 5.78 12.00
CA ARG A 197 4.24 7.05 11.25
C ARG A 197 5.30 8.02 11.75
N VAL A 198 6.01 7.67 12.82
CA VAL A 198 7.14 8.45 13.36
C VAL A 198 8.42 8.25 12.54
N HIS A 199 8.49 7.18 11.75
CA HIS A 199 9.62 6.89 10.87
C HIS A 199 9.40 7.49 9.47
N ALA A 200 10.48 7.94 8.84
CA ALA A 200 10.44 8.46 7.47
C ALA A 200 9.89 7.42 6.46
N LEU A 201 10.12 6.14 6.71
CA LEU A 201 9.56 5.03 5.96
C LEU A 201 9.46 3.81 6.88
N THR A 202 8.27 3.20 6.93
CA THR A 202 8.00 1.90 7.55
C THR A 202 7.47 0.92 6.50
N LEU A 203 8.05 -0.29 6.49
CA LEU A 203 7.64 -1.41 5.63
C LEU A 203 7.51 -2.71 6.43
N GLY A 204 6.79 -3.68 5.86
CA GLY A 204 6.66 -5.03 6.41
C GLY A 204 7.48 -6.06 5.62
N VAL A 205 7.54 -7.28 6.14
CA VAL A 205 8.10 -8.44 5.43
C VAL A 205 6.98 -9.25 4.78
N SER A 206 7.10 -9.61 3.49
CA SER A 206 6.15 -10.53 2.85
C SER A 206 6.60 -11.98 2.91
N GLY A 207 7.85 -12.23 3.29
CA GLY A 207 8.45 -13.57 3.45
C GLY A 207 9.91 -13.49 3.90
N PRO A 208 10.60 -14.62 4.12
CA PRO A 208 11.94 -14.64 4.73
C PRO A 208 13.01 -13.84 3.98
N LYS A 209 12.84 -13.63 2.68
CA LYS A 209 13.79 -12.92 1.81
C LYS A 209 13.12 -11.78 1.04
N GLU A 210 12.04 -11.22 1.58
CA GLU A 210 11.21 -10.27 0.86
C GLU A 210 10.72 -9.14 1.74
N ILE A 211 10.87 -7.91 1.24
CA ILE A 211 10.27 -6.72 1.82
C ILE A 211 9.00 -6.43 1.04
N SER A 212 7.88 -6.31 1.74
CA SER A 212 6.60 -6.07 1.12
C SER A 212 6.45 -4.63 0.65
N ASN A 213 5.71 -4.45 -0.43
CA ASN A 213 5.18 -3.19 -0.88
C ASN A 213 3.63 -3.18 -0.87
N ALA A 214 2.99 -4.14 -0.18
CA ALA A 214 1.53 -4.21 -0.02
C ALA A 214 1.00 -3.18 0.98
N ILE A 215 1.86 -2.73 1.90
CA ILE A 215 1.63 -1.61 2.80
C ILE A 215 2.90 -0.77 2.86
N ILE A 216 2.77 0.53 2.63
CA ILE A 216 3.88 1.49 2.68
C ILE A 216 3.46 2.68 3.51
N ILE A 217 4.18 2.96 4.59
CA ILE A 217 3.91 4.09 5.49
C ILE A 217 5.12 5.03 5.34
N ALA A 218 4.98 6.15 4.64
CA ALA A 218 6.15 6.94 4.28
C ALA A 218 5.89 8.44 4.28
N GLN A 219 6.93 9.19 4.66
CA GLN A 219 6.96 10.61 4.39
C GLN A 219 7.09 10.84 2.89
N LYS A 220 6.67 12.02 2.44
CA LYS A 220 6.88 12.45 1.06
C LYS A 220 8.36 12.38 0.70
N ASN A 221 8.66 11.93 -0.52
CA ASN A 221 10.00 11.91 -1.09
C ASN A 221 11.02 11.02 -0.34
N ALA A 222 10.56 9.96 0.35
CA ALA A 222 11.45 9.01 1.03
C ALA A 222 12.49 8.42 0.06
N LEU A 223 13.79 8.57 0.40
CA LEU A 223 14.90 8.20 -0.48
C LEU A 223 14.88 6.73 -0.89
N PHE A 224 14.58 5.83 0.06
CA PHE A 224 14.50 4.39 -0.21
C PHE A 224 13.48 4.06 -1.31
N LEU A 225 12.29 4.70 -1.30
CA LEU A 225 11.28 4.48 -2.32
C LEU A 225 11.72 5.00 -3.69
N ARG A 226 12.45 6.12 -3.74
CA ARG A 226 13.02 6.62 -5.01
C ARG A 226 14.03 5.64 -5.59
N LEU A 227 14.95 5.14 -4.76
CA LEU A 227 15.90 4.10 -5.17
C LEU A 227 15.19 2.83 -5.65
N TRP A 228 14.06 2.47 -5.02
CA TRP A 228 13.25 1.33 -5.44
C TRP A 228 12.61 1.57 -6.81
N LYS A 229 12.00 2.74 -7.01
CA LYS A 229 11.38 3.12 -8.27
C LYS A 229 12.38 3.13 -9.43
N GLU A 230 13.61 3.55 -9.20
CA GLU A 230 14.68 3.56 -10.23
C GLU A 230 14.93 2.18 -10.85
N ASN A 231 14.75 1.10 -10.09
CA ASN A 231 14.92 -0.25 -10.62
C ASN A 231 13.86 -0.65 -11.68
N TYR A 232 12.73 0.05 -11.77
CA TYR A 232 11.77 -0.19 -12.85
C TYR A 232 12.28 0.29 -14.22
N LYS A 233 13.39 1.03 -14.31
CA LYS A 233 14.15 1.17 -15.56
C LYS A 233 14.67 -0.18 -16.06
N ASN A 234 15.00 -1.11 -15.16
CA ASN A 234 15.39 -2.47 -15.51
C ASN A 234 14.23 -3.47 -15.31
N TYR A 235 13.02 -3.09 -15.71
CA TYR A 235 11.81 -3.90 -15.54
C TYR A 235 11.94 -5.31 -16.15
N LYS A 236 11.58 -6.33 -15.37
CA LYS A 236 11.60 -7.76 -15.72
C LYS A 236 10.16 -8.31 -15.77
N PRO A 237 9.45 -8.16 -16.90
CA PRO A 237 8.04 -8.50 -17.00
C PRO A 237 7.70 -9.97 -16.70
N ALA A 238 8.63 -10.89 -16.97
CA ALA A 238 8.41 -12.33 -16.79
C ALA A 238 8.51 -12.81 -15.33
N ILE A 239 9.06 -12.02 -14.41
CA ILE A 239 9.30 -12.45 -13.02
C ILE A 239 8.46 -11.60 -12.07
N TRP A 240 7.38 -12.20 -11.55
CA TRP A 240 6.34 -11.51 -10.79
C TRP A 240 6.86 -10.62 -9.64
N GLY A 241 7.74 -11.14 -8.79
CA GLY A 241 8.24 -10.43 -7.62
C GLY A 241 9.57 -9.70 -7.81
N HIS A 242 10.12 -9.63 -9.03
CA HIS A 242 11.52 -9.21 -9.24
C HIS A 242 11.75 -7.74 -8.91
N ASN A 243 10.98 -6.84 -9.53
CA ASN A 243 11.14 -5.41 -9.32
C ASN A 243 10.46 -4.92 -8.04
N SER A 244 9.50 -5.67 -7.52
CA SER A 244 8.81 -5.42 -6.25
C SER A 244 9.59 -6.07 -5.09
N VAL A 245 9.02 -7.09 -4.46
CA VAL A 245 9.42 -7.59 -3.15
C VAL A 245 10.87 -8.10 -3.07
N THR A 246 11.38 -8.65 -4.16
CA THR A 246 12.76 -9.14 -4.25
C THR A 246 13.76 -7.99 -4.27
N PHE A 247 13.48 -6.94 -5.05
CA PHE A 247 14.35 -5.76 -5.11
C PHE A 247 14.29 -4.95 -3.82
N GLY A 248 13.11 -4.85 -3.20
CA GLY A 248 12.94 -4.25 -1.87
C GLY A 248 13.87 -4.87 -0.83
N ARG A 249 14.01 -6.20 -0.83
CA ARG A 249 14.98 -6.88 0.05
C ARG A 249 16.42 -6.51 -0.27
N LYS A 250 16.79 -6.45 -1.55
CA LYS A 250 18.16 -6.05 -1.95
C LYS A 250 18.48 -4.64 -1.48
N LEU A 251 17.56 -3.70 -1.66
CA LEU A 251 17.73 -2.34 -1.15
C LEU A 251 17.83 -2.29 0.37
N PHE A 252 16.99 -3.05 1.09
CA PHE A 252 17.06 -3.10 2.54
C PHE A 252 18.41 -3.63 3.04
N LEU A 253 19.02 -4.59 2.32
CA LEU A 253 20.37 -5.07 2.65
C LEU A 253 21.46 -4.01 2.42
N LEU A 254 21.32 -3.18 1.38
CA LEU A 254 22.29 -2.14 1.04
C LEU A 254 22.11 -0.86 1.87
N PHE A 255 20.88 -0.50 2.19
CA PHE A 255 20.51 0.76 2.84
C PHE A 255 19.53 0.55 4.01
N PRO A 256 19.88 -0.27 5.03
CA PRO A 256 18.98 -0.58 6.14
C PRO A 256 18.63 0.66 6.98
N HIS A 257 19.50 1.68 6.99
CA HIS A 257 19.29 2.93 7.74
C HIS A 257 18.22 3.85 7.13
N LEU A 258 17.76 3.59 5.90
CA LEU A 258 16.74 4.41 5.23
C LEU A 258 15.30 3.93 5.48
N VAL A 259 15.11 2.83 6.21
CA VAL A 259 13.80 2.21 6.39
C VAL A 259 13.69 1.52 7.74
N HIS A 260 12.59 1.78 8.45
CA HIS A 260 12.15 0.94 9.54
C HIS A 260 11.39 -0.28 8.98
N VAL A 261 11.78 -1.49 9.38
CA VAL A 261 11.08 -2.71 8.96
C VAL A 261 10.37 -3.31 10.17
N GLU A 262 9.05 -3.16 10.21
CA GLU A 262 8.18 -3.79 11.23
C GLU A 262 7.92 -5.24 10.81
N LYS A 263 8.73 -6.14 11.35
CA LYS A 263 8.78 -7.55 10.90
C LYS A 263 7.63 -8.40 11.44
N GLU A 264 7.21 -8.13 12.67
CA GLU A 264 6.36 -9.07 13.42
C GLU A 264 4.89 -8.71 13.27
N HIS A 265 4.55 -7.43 13.34
CA HIS A 265 3.17 -7.02 13.54
C HIS A 265 2.53 -6.38 12.31
N LEU A 266 3.31 -5.91 11.33
CA LEU A 266 2.73 -5.18 10.20
C LEU A 266 2.11 -6.10 9.15
N LEU A 267 2.77 -7.19 8.78
CA LEU A 267 2.35 -8.03 7.65
C LEU A 267 2.56 -9.53 7.91
N ARG A 268 2.10 -10.01 9.07
CA ARG A 268 2.06 -11.45 9.37
C ARG A 268 0.60 -11.90 9.58
N PRO A 269 0.23 -13.11 9.10
CA PRO A 269 1.05 -14.12 8.44
C PRO A 269 1.58 -13.70 7.05
N THR A 270 2.80 -14.12 6.71
CA THR A 270 3.43 -13.90 5.40
C THR A 270 2.83 -14.78 4.30
N TRP A 271 3.22 -14.61 3.03
CA TRP A 271 2.70 -15.48 1.95
C TRP A 271 3.08 -16.96 2.14
N LYS A 272 4.18 -17.26 2.85
CA LYS A 272 4.55 -18.64 3.21
C LYS A 272 3.69 -19.21 4.35
N GLU A 273 3.23 -18.33 5.22
CA GLU A 273 2.43 -18.64 6.41
C GLU A 273 0.93 -18.43 6.13
N VAL A 274 0.55 -18.19 4.87
CA VAL A 274 -0.84 -17.86 4.48
C VAL A 274 -1.84 -18.94 4.94
N HIS A 275 -1.41 -20.20 5.01
CA HIS A 275 -2.21 -21.31 5.52
C HIS A 275 -2.72 -21.08 6.96
N LEU A 276 -2.03 -20.28 7.77
CA LEU A 276 -2.45 -19.92 9.13
C LEU A 276 -3.71 -19.04 9.15
N LEU A 277 -3.96 -18.27 8.07
CA LEU A 277 -5.20 -17.51 7.92
C LEU A 277 -6.40 -18.40 7.58
N TYR A 278 -6.15 -19.48 6.85
CA TYR A 278 -7.19 -20.32 6.25
C TYR A 278 -7.35 -21.70 6.90
N SER A 279 -6.60 -21.99 7.98
CA SER A 279 -6.63 -23.30 8.65
C SER A 279 -8.05 -23.69 9.06
N LEU A 280 -8.46 -24.90 8.70
CA LEU A 280 -9.77 -25.48 9.08
C LEU A 280 -9.64 -26.50 10.22
N ARG A 281 -8.43 -26.65 10.77
CA ARG A 281 -8.14 -27.65 11.82
C ARG A 281 -8.46 -27.16 13.23
N GLY A 282 -9.11 -25.99 13.37
CA GLY A 282 -9.37 -25.36 14.66
C GLY A 282 -8.16 -24.65 15.28
N GLU A 283 -7.05 -24.53 14.53
CA GLU A 283 -5.88 -23.76 14.94
C GLU A 283 -6.05 -22.29 14.51
N PHE A 284 -5.97 -21.37 15.48
CA PHE A 284 -6.10 -19.93 15.24
C PHE A 284 -4.74 -19.24 15.43
N TYR A 285 -4.35 -18.47 14.42
CA TYR A 285 -3.16 -17.62 14.52
C TYR A 285 -3.45 -16.44 15.45
N ASN A 286 -2.57 -16.18 16.42
CA ASN A 286 -2.73 -15.06 17.34
C ASN A 286 -2.37 -13.74 16.65
N TRP A 287 -3.38 -13.08 16.08
CA TRP A 287 -3.27 -11.77 15.44
C TRP A 287 -3.48 -10.59 16.40
N SER A 288 -3.57 -10.82 17.72
CA SER A 288 -3.92 -9.77 18.69
C SER A 288 -2.96 -8.59 18.70
N GLN A 289 -1.71 -8.78 18.29
CA GLN A 289 -0.70 -7.73 18.17
C GLN A 289 -0.54 -7.18 16.75
N SER A 290 -1.16 -7.80 15.75
CA SER A 290 -1.04 -7.40 14.35
C SER A 290 -1.66 -6.02 14.09
N TYR A 291 -0.96 -5.18 13.34
CA TYR A 291 -1.47 -3.92 12.80
C TYR A 291 -2.34 -4.17 11.56
N SER A 292 -1.95 -5.14 10.73
CA SER A 292 -2.70 -5.51 9.54
C SER A 292 -2.48 -6.96 9.12
N VAL A 293 -3.38 -7.46 8.27
CA VAL A 293 -3.34 -8.78 7.66
C VAL A 293 -3.59 -8.64 6.15
N HIS A 294 -2.79 -9.34 5.35
CA HIS A 294 -2.97 -9.38 3.89
C HIS A 294 -3.80 -10.60 3.48
N VAL A 295 -4.96 -10.38 2.85
CA VAL A 295 -5.81 -11.45 2.32
C VAL A 295 -5.21 -12.01 1.02
N SER A 296 -4.09 -12.73 1.15
CA SER A 296 -3.37 -13.34 0.05
C SER A 296 -3.82 -14.79 -0.23
N GLY A 297 -3.24 -15.44 -1.23
CA GLY A 297 -3.57 -16.82 -1.60
C GLY A 297 -4.77 -16.94 -2.55
N GLU A 298 -5.02 -15.89 -3.34
CA GLU A 298 -6.08 -15.85 -4.35
C GLU A 298 -6.07 -17.11 -5.24
N GLY A 299 -7.24 -17.70 -5.43
CA GLY A 299 -7.41 -18.92 -6.23
C GLY A 299 -7.08 -20.23 -5.50
N LYS A 300 -6.37 -20.18 -4.36
CA LYS A 300 -6.08 -21.37 -3.53
C LYS A 300 -7.05 -21.52 -2.37
N TYR A 301 -7.45 -20.41 -1.75
CA TYR A 301 -8.34 -20.40 -0.60
C TYR A 301 -9.64 -19.68 -0.91
N ARG A 302 -10.73 -20.13 -0.30
CA ARG A 302 -12.04 -19.48 -0.40
C ARG A 302 -12.14 -18.37 0.63
N VAL A 303 -12.48 -17.17 0.22
CA VAL A 303 -12.77 -16.03 1.11
C VAL A 303 -14.29 -15.81 1.17
N PRO A 304 -14.87 -15.45 2.34
CA PRO A 304 -16.27 -15.03 2.40
C PRO A 304 -16.59 -13.94 1.39
N ARG A 305 -17.75 -14.05 0.74
CA ARG A 305 -18.25 -13.06 -0.24
C ARG A 305 -19.45 -12.28 0.26
N THR A 306 -20.02 -12.69 1.39
CA THR A 306 -21.20 -12.06 2.01
C THR A 306 -21.07 -12.03 3.52
N VAL A 307 -21.85 -11.14 4.14
CA VAL A 307 -21.99 -11.06 5.60
C VAL A 307 -22.48 -12.38 6.18
N GLU A 308 -23.41 -13.04 5.50
CA GLU A 308 -23.99 -14.31 5.97
C GLU A 308 -22.93 -15.43 5.99
N GLN A 309 -22.09 -15.52 4.96
CA GLN A 309 -20.98 -16.47 4.95
C GLN A 309 -19.97 -16.17 6.06
N LEU A 310 -19.69 -14.89 6.31
CA LEU A 310 -18.74 -14.45 7.32
C LEU A 310 -19.13 -14.88 8.75
N LYS A 311 -20.43 -14.87 9.08
CA LYS A 311 -20.93 -15.26 10.41
C LYS A 311 -20.47 -16.65 10.86
N GLY A 312 -20.47 -17.61 9.93
CA GLY A 312 -20.09 -19.00 10.18
C GLY A 312 -18.66 -19.37 9.75
N TYR A 313 -17.87 -18.44 9.24
CA TYR A 313 -16.56 -18.74 8.65
C TYR A 313 -15.51 -19.02 9.75
N ASN A 314 -15.35 -20.29 10.13
CA ASN A 314 -14.64 -20.66 11.35
C ASN A 314 -13.13 -20.91 11.15
N ASN A 315 -12.36 -19.84 10.93
CA ASN A 315 -10.91 -19.83 10.94
C ASN A 315 -10.38 -18.43 11.31
N THR A 316 -9.04 -18.27 11.33
CA THR A 316 -8.40 -16.98 11.66
C THR A 316 -8.88 -15.84 10.77
N LEU A 317 -8.97 -16.02 9.45
CA LEU A 317 -9.44 -14.97 8.54
C LEU A 317 -10.88 -14.55 8.87
N GLY A 318 -11.73 -15.51 9.21
CA GLY A 318 -13.10 -15.24 9.66
C GLY A 318 -13.16 -14.46 10.95
N GLU A 319 -12.33 -14.78 11.94
CA GLU A 319 -12.25 -13.99 13.17
C GLU A 319 -11.84 -12.54 12.90
N VAL A 320 -10.82 -12.35 12.06
CA VAL A 320 -10.34 -11.03 11.65
C VAL A 320 -11.43 -10.24 10.95
N MET A 321 -12.08 -10.85 9.96
CA MET A 321 -13.15 -10.20 9.18
C MET A 321 -14.39 -9.92 10.03
N ARG A 322 -14.77 -10.80 10.97
CA ARG A 322 -15.85 -10.55 11.92
C ARG A 322 -15.50 -9.45 12.92
N TYR A 323 -14.25 -9.39 13.36
CA TYR A 323 -13.80 -8.31 14.23
C TYR A 323 -13.96 -6.94 13.53
N ILE A 324 -13.57 -6.84 12.26
CA ILE A 324 -13.75 -5.62 11.46
C ILE A 324 -15.24 -5.30 11.24
N TYR A 325 -16.04 -6.31 10.91
CA TYR A 325 -17.43 -6.10 10.49
C TYR A 325 -18.43 -5.94 11.64
N PHE A 326 -18.27 -6.75 12.70
CA PHE A 326 -19.19 -6.84 13.85
C PHE A 326 -18.58 -6.36 15.17
N GLY A 327 -17.28 -6.05 15.22
CA GLY A 327 -16.59 -5.75 16.49
C GLY A 327 -16.37 -6.99 17.38
N SER A 328 -16.57 -8.20 16.85
CA SER A 328 -16.50 -9.45 17.61
C SER A 328 -15.78 -10.54 16.82
N ARG A 329 -15.01 -11.40 17.50
CA ARG A 329 -14.36 -12.57 16.90
C ARG A 329 -15.28 -13.78 16.80
N LYS A 330 -16.32 -13.80 17.64
CA LYS A 330 -17.21 -14.95 17.85
C LYS A 330 -18.00 -15.28 16.59
N LEU A 331 -18.27 -16.57 16.40
CA LEU A 331 -19.25 -17.02 15.41
C LEU A 331 -20.62 -16.45 15.74
N LEU A 332 -21.41 -16.24 14.70
CA LEU A 332 -22.78 -15.74 14.80
C LEU A 332 -23.75 -16.75 14.17
N PRO A 333 -25.03 -16.77 14.58
CA PRO A 333 -26.04 -17.63 13.98
C PRO A 333 -26.15 -17.41 12.47
N VAL A 334 -26.09 -18.50 11.71
CA VAL A 334 -26.23 -18.52 10.25
C VAL A 334 -27.62 -18.99 9.84
N LYS A 335 -28.21 -18.36 8.83
CA LYS A 335 -29.43 -18.82 8.16
C LYS A 335 -29.07 -19.90 7.14
N GLY A 336 -29.56 -21.13 7.36
CA GLY A 336 -29.30 -22.27 6.47
C GLY A 336 -28.02 -23.04 6.79
N ALA A 337 -27.54 -23.84 5.83
CA ALA A 337 -26.37 -24.69 6.04
C ALA A 337 -25.10 -23.85 6.30
N PRO A 338 -24.22 -24.26 7.24
CA PRO A 338 -22.97 -23.57 7.52
C PRO A 338 -22.12 -23.45 6.25
N PHE A 339 -21.55 -22.27 6.00
CA PHE A 339 -20.56 -22.13 4.95
C PHE A 339 -19.34 -22.99 5.28
N THR A 340 -19.07 -24.01 4.46
CA THR A 340 -17.89 -24.85 4.57
C THR A 340 -16.81 -24.35 3.61
N PRO A 341 -15.67 -23.85 4.12
CA PRO A 341 -14.50 -23.62 3.28
C PRO A 341 -14.05 -24.99 2.74
N LYS A 342 -13.83 -25.10 1.42
CA LYS A 342 -13.19 -26.27 0.83
C LYS A 342 -11.69 -26.12 0.92
#